data_AF-A0A1M5AF81-F1
#
_entry.id   AF-A0A1M5AF81-F1
#
_cell.length_a   1.000
_cell.length_b   1.000
_cell.length_c   1.000
_cell.angle_alpha   90.00
_cell.angle_beta   90.00
_cell.angle_gamma   90.00
#
_symmetry.space_group_name_H-M   'P 1'
#
loop_
_entity.id
_entity.type
_entity.pdbx_description
1 polymer ?
#
loop_
_entity_poly.entity_id
_entity_poly.type
_entity_poly.pdbx_seq_one_letter_code
_entity_poly.pdbx_strand_id
1 'polypeptide(L)'
;MFKNVSASKRYLKNRNQTRPDMGEHCPEYFDLKFLKKSWTHGKKKREKTLNKLAEYEYTKNIVVIKNNKELNSFLKQIHLIQ
;
A
#
# COMPACT_ATOMS: atom_id res chain seq x y z
N MET A 1 0.34 8.43 -9.57
CA MET A 1 1.08 9.05 -8.45
C MET A 1 1.98 8.00 -7.81
N PHE A 2 3.29 8.16 -7.98
CA PHE A 2 4.34 7.15 -7.79
C PHE A 2 4.43 6.64 -6.34
N LYS A 3 3.82 5.49 -6.02
CA LYS A 3 3.82 4.91 -4.65
C LYS A 3 5.08 4.12 -4.25
N ASN A 4 6.10 4.04 -5.11
CA ASN A 4 7.29 3.20 -4.84
C ASN A 4 8.61 3.99 -4.74
N VAL A 5 8.60 5.32 -4.90
CA VAL A 5 9.83 6.13 -4.86
C VAL A 5 10.43 6.22 -3.45
N SER A 6 9.61 6.11 -2.39
CA SER A 6 10.13 6.19 -1.01
C SER A 6 10.93 4.94 -0.62
N ALA A 7 10.51 3.75 -1.05
CA ALA A 7 11.20 2.50 -0.71
C ALA A 7 12.56 2.41 -1.38
N SER A 8 12.65 2.77 -2.66
CA SER A 8 13.92 2.84 -3.39
C SER A 8 14.82 3.97 -2.91
N LYS A 9 14.27 5.16 -2.57
CA LYS A 9 15.04 6.27 -1.96
C LYS A 9 15.55 5.92 -0.56
N ARG A 10 14.76 5.20 0.24
CA ARG A 10 15.17 4.67 1.57
C ARG A 10 16.29 3.65 1.42
N TYR A 11 16.17 2.73 0.48
CA TYR A 11 17.20 1.73 0.18
C TYR A 11 18.50 2.38 -0.28
N LEU A 12 18.44 3.39 -1.16
CA LEU A 12 19.63 4.10 -1.64
C LEU A 12 20.36 4.83 -0.49
N LYS A 13 19.62 5.37 0.48
CA LYS A 13 20.18 6.07 1.65
C LYS A 13 20.92 5.12 2.61
N ASN A 14 20.50 3.86 2.67
CA ASN A 14 21.05 2.86 3.61
C ASN A 14 21.78 1.72 2.87
N ARG A 15 22.26 1.97 1.65
CA ARG A 15 22.96 0.98 0.85
C ARG A 15 24.18 0.46 1.63
N ASN A 16 24.24 -0.85 1.86
CA ASN A 16 25.25 -1.56 2.65
C ASN A 16 25.23 -1.30 4.17
N GLN A 17 24.17 -0.69 4.71
CA GLN A 17 23.99 -0.50 6.15
C GLN A 17 22.73 -1.23 6.62
N THR A 18 22.84 -1.94 7.75
CA THR A 18 21.66 -2.45 8.45
C THR A 18 20.84 -1.24 8.91
N ARG A 19 19.56 -1.21 8.52
CA ARG A 19 18.67 -0.15 8.99
C ARG A 19 18.62 -0.17 10.52
N PRO A 20 18.56 0.99 11.19
CA PRO A 20 18.50 1.05 12.65
C PRO A 20 17.22 0.41 13.22
N ASP A 21 16.18 0.21 12.40
CA ASP A 21 14.95 -0.51 12.74
C ASP A 21 14.99 -2.02 12.44
N MET A 22 16.10 -2.54 11.91
CA MET A 22 16.31 -3.96 11.61
C MET A 22 17.32 -4.57 12.60
N GLY A 23 17.20 -5.87 12.87
CA GLY A 23 18.13 -6.59 13.74
C GLY A 23 19.58 -6.48 13.26
N GLU A 24 20.52 -6.44 14.21
CA GLU A 24 21.97 -6.36 13.95
C GLU A 24 22.43 -7.42 12.94
N HIS A 25 23.39 -7.05 12.08
CA HIS A 25 23.95 -7.92 11.03
C HIS A 25 22.97 -8.40 9.95
N CYS A 26 21.87 -7.69 9.71
CA CYS A 26 21.01 -7.93 8.55
C CYS A 26 21.37 -6.98 7.40
N PRO A 27 22.21 -7.37 6.41
CA PRO A 27 22.37 -6.58 5.20
C PRO A 27 21.05 -6.56 4.43
N GLU A 28 20.59 -5.39 4.01
CA GLU A 28 19.37 -5.26 3.22
C GLU A 28 19.51 -6.00 1.88
N TYR A 29 18.97 -7.22 1.79
CA TYR A 29 18.76 -7.92 0.52
C TYR A 29 17.57 -7.33 -0.21
N PHE A 30 17.78 -6.19 -0.85
CA PHE A 30 16.84 -5.63 -1.82
C PHE A 30 16.96 -6.39 -3.16
N ASP A 31 16.71 -7.70 -3.09
CA ASP A 31 16.72 -8.58 -4.24
C ASP A 31 15.56 -8.20 -5.18
N LEU A 32 15.78 -8.32 -6.48
CA LEU A 32 14.75 -8.27 -7.51
C LEU A 32 13.57 -9.21 -7.18
N LYS A 33 13.82 -10.34 -6.51
CA LYS A 33 12.76 -11.23 -5.98
C LYS A 33 11.88 -10.55 -4.93
N PHE A 34 12.48 -9.79 -4.01
CA PHE A 34 11.75 -9.01 -2.99
C PHE A 34 10.94 -7.88 -3.62
N LEU A 35 11.51 -7.18 -4.59
CA LEU A 35 10.82 -6.14 -5.36
C LEU A 35 9.62 -6.69 -6.14
N LYS A 36 9.81 -7.81 -6.86
CA LYS A 36 8.74 -8.49 -7.60
C LYS A 36 7.63 -8.95 -6.66
N LYS A 37 7.98 -9.52 -5.50
CA LYS A 37 6.99 -9.94 -4.50
C LYS A 37 6.25 -8.73 -3.93
N SER A 38 6.93 -7.66 -3.56
CA SER A 38 6.31 -6.43 -3.06
C SER A 38 5.34 -5.80 -4.06
N TRP A 39 5.71 -5.78 -5.35
CA TRP A 39 4.84 -5.29 -6.43
C TRP A 39 3.61 -6.18 -6.64
N THR A 40 3.79 -7.50 -6.71
CA THR A 40 2.70 -8.45 -6.97
C THR A 40 1.78 -8.65 -5.77
N HIS A 41 2.30 -8.49 -4.55
CA HIS A 41 1.56 -8.63 -3.30
C HIS A 41 0.41 -7.63 -3.18
N GLY A 42 0.62 -6.39 -3.64
CA GLY A 42 -0.41 -5.36 -3.62
C GLY A 42 -1.66 -5.75 -4.43
N LYS A 43 -1.47 -6.37 -5.60
CA LYS A 43 -2.58 -6.81 -6.47
C LYS A 43 -3.33 -8.00 -5.86
N LYS A 44 -2.61 -9.04 -5.43
CA LYS A 44 -3.23 -10.27 -4.89
C LYS A 44 -3.97 -10.03 -3.58
N LYS A 45 -3.44 -9.17 -2.69
CA LYS A 45 -4.12 -8.82 -1.45
C LYS A 45 -5.39 -7.99 -1.69
N ARG A 46 -5.33 -7.04 -2.62
CA ARG A 46 -6.49 -6.20 -2.96
C ARG A 46 -7.68 -7.05 -3.40
N GLU A 47 -7.45 -7.99 -4.30
CA GLU A 47 -8.50 -8.89 -4.79
C GLU A 47 -9.12 -9.71 -3.65
N LYS A 48 -8.31 -10.35 -2.81
CA LYS A 48 -8.79 -11.09 -1.64
C LYS A 48 -9.59 -10.22 -0.67
N THR A 49 -9.15 -8.99 -0.41
CA THR A 49 -9.87 -8.06 0.45
C THR A 49 -11.21 -7.66 -0.15
N LEU A 50 -11.27 -7.39 -1.46
CA LEU A 50 -12.53 -7.04 -2.13
C LEU A 50 -13.52 -8.21 -2.12
N ASN A 51 -13.06 -9.43 -2.37
CA ASN A 51 -13.94 -10.61 -2.34
C ASN A 51 -14.55 -10.83 -0.94
N LYS A 52 -13.75 -10.67 0.12
CA LYS A 52 -14.25 -10.74 1.50
C LYS A 52 -15.24 -9.63 1.84
N LEU A 53 -15.05 -8.43 1.26
CA LEU A 53 -15.98 -7.33 1.46
C LEU A 53 -17.31 -7.60 0.74
N ALA A 54 -17.29 -8.20 -0.46
CA ALA A 54 -18.50 -8.55 -1.20
C ALA A 54 -19.46 -9.47 -0.39
N GLU A 55 -18.92 -10.33 0.48
CA GLU A 55 -19.74 -11.16 1.39
C GLU A 55 -20.67 -10.34 2.32
N TYR A 56 -20.33 -9.07 2.59
CA TYR A 56 -21.10 -8.19 3.46
C TYR A 56 -21.93 -7.15 2.72
N GLU A 57 -21.98 -7.18 1.38
CA GLU A 57 -22.65 -6.17 0.55
C GLU A 57 -24.15 -6.05 0.87
N TYR A 58 -24.79 -7.14 1.29
CA TYR A 58 -26.20 -7.15 1.69
C TYR A 58 -26.47 -6.63 3.10
N THR A 59 -25.43 -6.50 3.94
CA THR A 59 -25.56 -6.11 5.36
C THR A 59 -24.96 -4.76 5.68
N LYS A 60 -24.04 -4.27 4.85
CA LYS A 60 -23.25 -3.06 5.09
C LYS A 60 -23.10 -2.29 3.80
N ASN A 61 -23.13 -0.97 3.91
CA ASN A 61 -22.78 -0.09 2.80
C ASN A 61 -21.26 -0.05 2.62
N ILE A 62 -20.77 -0.59 1.51
CA ILE A 62 -19.34 -0.70 1.22
C ILE A 62 -18.97 0.33 0.16
N VAL A 63 -18.08 1.26 0.52
CA VAL A 63 -17.58 2.30 -0.39
C VAL A 63 -16.12 2.03 -0.73
N VAL A 64 -15.83 1.76 -2.01
CA VAL A 64 -14.46 1.48 -2.50
C VAL A 64 -13.91 2.69 -3.23
N ILE A 65 -13.07 3.47 -2.55
CA ILE A 65 -12.42 4.66 -3.10
C ILE A 65 -11.12 4.28 -3.80
N LYS A 66 -11.00 4.56 -5.10
CA LYS A 66 -9.87 4.12 -5.94
C LYS A 66 -8.78 5.18 -6.09
N ASN A 67 -9.12 6.46 -5.93
CA ASN A 67 -8.20 7.57 -6.13
C ASN A 67 -8.58 8.79 -5.26
N ASN A 68 -7.69 9.78 -5.20
CA ASN A 68 -7.90 10.99 -4.40
C ASN A 68 -9.07 11.85 -4.89
N LYS A 69 -9.40 11.80 -6.18
CA LYS A 69 -10.55 12.55 -6.71
C LYS A 69 -11.86 11.99 -6.15
N GLU A 70 -12.03 10.66 -6.20
CA GLU A 70 -13.15 9.95 -5.58
C GLU A 70 -13.17 10.16 -4.07
N LEU A 71 -12.02 10.17 -3.40
CA LEU A 71 -11.92 10.47 -1.97
C LEU A 71 -12.49 11.84 -1.66
N ASN A 72 -12.04 12.87 -2.38
CA ASN A 72 -12.48 14.24 -2.16
C ASN A 72 -13.96 14.41 -2.48
N SER A 73 -14.46 13.80 -3.56
CA SER A 73 -15.89 13.79 -3.87
C SER A 73 -16.72 13.13 -2.77
N PHE A 74 -16.25 12.00 -2.24
CA PHE A 74 -16.92 11.31 -1.14
C PHE A 74 -16.91 12.15 0.15
N LEU A 75 -15.77 12.75 0.51
CA LEU A 75 -15.65 13.61 1.70
C LEU A 75 -16.54 14.85 1.63
N LYS A 76 -16.71 15.44 0.44
CA LYS A 76 -17.68 16.53 0.21
C LYS A 76 -19.12 16.05 0.34
N GLN A 77 -19.45 14.85 -0.17
CA GLN A 77 -20.78 14.25 -0.06
C GLN A 77 -21.18 14.01 1.40
N ILE A 78 -20.24 13.66 2.27
CA ILE A 78 -20.48 13.47 3.71
C ILE A 78 -20.19 14.73 4.54
N HIS A 79 -20.06 15.90 3.90
CA HIS A 79 -19.89 17.21 4.53
C HIS A 79 -18.67 17.36 5.48
N LEU A 80 -17.62 16.54 5.32
CA LEU A 80 -16.43 16.62 6.16
C LEU A 80 -15.41 17.67 5.68
N ILE A 81 -15.49 18.08 4.41
CA ILE A 81 -14.60 19.08 3.81
C ILE A 81 -15.45 19.96 2.88
N GLN A 82 -15.21 21.27 2.92
CA GLN A 82 -15.87 22.27 2.07
C GLN A 82 -15.25 22.31 0.66
#